data_AF-A0A2E6KMR8-F1
#
_entry.id   AF-A0A2E6KMR8-F1
#
_cell.length_a   1.000
_cell.length_b   1.000
_cell.length_c   1.000
_cell.angle_alpha   90.00
_cell.angle_beta   90.00
_cell.angle_gamma   90.00
#
_symmetry.space_group_name_H-M   'P 1'
#
loop_
_entity.id
_entity.type
_entity.pdbx_description
1 polymer ?
#
loop_
_entity_poly.entity_id
_entity_poly.type
_entity_poly.pdbx_seq_one_letter_code
_entity_poly.pdbx_strand_id
1 'polypeptide(L)'
;MKTAIIIPARYASTRLPGKPLKKIAGREMLARVIDIAKSVKNADDVFVAVDDDRIFEAVKNFGATPVMTDPECPNGTTRCLAAVQALPQDQQPDLIMNLQGDAPLTPPDVIETLIQAMLDNPSWPIGTPAVELTFKDRADLIKSKEQTPHSGTCVVFDPEHKALYFSKSVIPAIRKIGADGDMSNTFRHVGLYAYRREALEKYVSLPESKLENLEKLEQLRALENGMPIHIVPVDYKGRQHIGVDSPEDIDIAEAIIKKFGELL
;
A
#
# COMPACT_ATOMS: atom_id res chain seq x y z
N MET A 1 16.24 -0.56 -15.74
CA MET A 1 14.90 -1.00 -15.31
C MET A 1 14.12 0.24 -15.00
N LYS A 2 12.98 0.46 -15.67
CA LYS A 2 12.15 1.65 -15.47
C LYS A 2 11.19 1.41 -14.30
N THR A 3 11.15 2.33 -13.33
CA THR A 3 10.31 2.26 -12.13
C THR A 3 9.28 3.37 -12.16
N ALA A 4 7.99 3.03 -12.04
CA ALA A 4 6.93 4.02 -11.95
C ALA A 4 6.08 3.82 -10.70
N ILE A 5 5.69 4.92 -10.07
CA ILE A 5 4.64 4.94 -9.04
C ILE A 5 3.31 5.16 -9.73
N ILE A 6 2.37 4.25 -9.50
CA ILE A 6 1.01 4.34 -9.99
C ILE A 6 0.08 4.53 -8.80
N ILE A 7 -0.67 5.62 -8.82
CA ILE A 7 -1.64 5.98 -7.77
C ILE A 7 -3.05 5.70 -8.30
N PRO A 8 -3.73 4.61 -7.88
CA PRO A 8 -5.12 4.40 -8.25
C PRO A 8 -6.03 5.35 -7.45
N ALA A 9 -6.86 6.11 -8.15
CA ALA A 9 -7.81 7.05 -7.57
C ALA A 9 -9.18 6.93 -8.28
N ARG A 10 -10.13 6.28 -7.62
CA ARG A 10 -11.52 6.13 -8.10
C ARG A 10 -12.45 7.16 -7.50
N TYR A 11 -13.42 7.65 -8.28
CA TYR A 11 -14.46 8.52 -7.74
C TYR A 11 -15.49 7.74 -6.92
N ALA A 12 -15.87 6.56 -7.40
CA ALA A 12 -16.86 5.70 -6.79
C ALA A 12 -16.32 5.08 -5.49
N SER A 13 -16.73 5.65 -4.36
CA SER A 13 -16.55 5.08 -3.03
C SER A 13 -17.87 5.15 -2.30
N THR A 14 -18.42 3.99 -1.93
CA THR A 14 -19.72 3.88 -1.26
C THR A 14 -19.69 4.50 0.13
N ARG A 15 -18.58 4.34 0.85
CA ARG A 15 -18.38 4.85 2.22
C ARG A 15 -18.00 6.32 2.25
N LEU A 16 -17.30 6.81 1.22
CA LEU A 16 -16.82 8.19 1.16
C LEU A 16 -16.82 8.71 -0.30
N PRO A 17 -17.96 9.18 -0.83
CA PRO A 17 -18.05 9.66 -2.22
C PRO A 17 -17.08 10.81 -2.51
N GLY A 18 -16.39 10.75 -3.65
CA GLY A 18 -15.38 11.75 -4.01
C GLY A 18 -14.16 11.75 -3.08
N LYS A 19 -13.91 10.63 -2.40
CA LYS A 19 -12.82 10.43 -1.42
C LYS A 19 -11.49 11.06 -1.84
N PRO A 20 -10.95 10.85 -3.06
CA PRO A 20 -9.67 11.45 -3.47
C PRO A 20 -9.60 12.98 -3.35
N LEU A 21 -10.75 13.67 -3.47
CA LEU A 21 -10.84 15.13 -3.41
C LEU A 21 -11.29 15.66 -2.04
N LYS A 22 -11.49 14.78 -1.05
CA LYS A 22 -11.77 15.21 0.32
C LYS A 22 -10.53 15.86 0.92
N LYS A 23 -10.76 16.90 1.71
CA LYS A 23 -9.68 17.64 2.38
C LYS A 23 -9.33 16.97 3.71
N ILE A 24 -8.04 16.96 3.99
CA ILE A 24 -7.44 16.58 5.27
C ILE A 24 -6.56 17.77 5.66
N ALA A 25 -6.87 18.42 6.77
CA ALA A 25 -6.21 19.64 7.23
C ALA A 25 -6.09 20.70 6.11
N GLY A 26 -7.19 20.93 5.39
CA GLY A 26 -7.30 21.97 4.35
C GLY A 26 -6.76 21.61 2.96
N ARG A 27 -6.07 20.48 2.79
CA ARG A 27 -5.51 20.03 1.48
C ARG A 27 -6.17 18.73 1.01
N GLU A 28 -6.42 18.60 -0.29
CA GLU A 28 -7.01 17.41 -0.90
C GLU A 28 -6.13 16.16 -0.67
N MET A 29 -6.78 15.05 -0.31
CA MET A 29 -6.11 13.79 -0.01
C MET A 29 -5.23 13.32 -1.16
N LEU A 30 -5.74 13.34 -2.40
CA LEU A 30 -4.97 12.90 -3.57
C LEU A 30 -3.77 13.81 -3.86
N ALA A 31 -3.89 15.12 -3.63
CA ALA A 31 -2.77 16.05 -3.78
C ALA A 31 -1.62 15.70 -2.82
N ARG A 32 -1.95 15.31 -1.58
CA ARG A 32 -0.95 14.85 -0.60
C ARG A 32 -0.23 13.59 -1.06
N VAL A 33 -0.97 12.60 -1.57
CA VAL A 33 -0.38 11.34 -2.08
C VAL A 33 0.49 11.60 -3.30
N ILE A 34 0.09 12.50 -4.20
CA ILE A 34 0.89 12.92 -5.36
C ILE A 34 2.21 13.55 -4.91
N ASP A 35 2.18 14.47 -3.95
CA ASP A 35 3.40 15.11 -3.47
C ASP A 35 4.35 14.09 -2.83
N ILE A 36 3.82 13.15 -2.04
CA ILE A 36 4.59 12.02 -1.49
C ILE A 36 5.25 11.24 -2.62
N ALA A 37 4.50 10.83 -3.63
CA ALA A 37 5.05 10.06 -4.76
C ALA A 37 6.14 10.83 -5.51
N LYS A 38 5.95 12.13 -5.76
CA LYS A 38 6.94 12.98 -6.44
C LYS A 38 8.20 13.23 -5.62
N SER A 39 8.13 13.11 -4.29
CA SER A 39 9.29 13.28 -3.41
C SER A 39 10.22 12.05 -3.37
N VAL A 40 9.76 10.90 -3.88
CA VAL A 40 10.52 9.64 -3.93
C VAL A 40 11.64 9.75 -4.97
N LYS A 41 12.89 9.55 -4.55
CA LYS A 41 14.07 9.77 -5.42
C LYS A 41 14.34 8.67 -6.45
N ASN A 42 13.87 7.44 -6.19
CA ASN A 42 14.20 6.25 -6.99
C ASN A 42 13.06 5.81 -7.92
N ALA A 43 12.13 6.72 -8.24
CA ALA A 43 11.07 6.49 -9.22
C ALA A 43 11.30 7.39 -10.44
N ASP A 44 11.20 6.82 -11.64
CA ASP A 44 11.38 7.56 -12.89
C ASP A 44 10.12 8.37 -13.25
N ASP A 45 8.94 7.81 -12.97
CA ASP A 45 7.65 8.41 -13.30
C ASP A 45 6.61 8.27 -12.18
N VAL A 46 5.66 9.21 -12.14
CA VAL A 46 4.46 9.15 -11.30
C VAL A 46 3.23 9.33 -12.17
N PHE A 47 2.34 8.34 -12.14
CA PHE A 47 1.06 8.38 -12.85
C PHE A 47 -0.10 8.22 -11.86
N VAL A 48 -1.23 8.86 -12.15
CA VAL A 48 -2.47 8.69 -11.38
C VAL A 48 -3.52 8.01 -12.26
N ALA A 49 -3.90 6.80 -11.90
CA ALA A 49 -4.88 6.01 -12.63
C ALA A 49 -6.29 6.38 -12.15
N VAL A 50 -7.11 6.93 -13.04
CA VAL A 50 -8.43 7.51 -12.73
C VAL A 50 -9.53 6.94 -13.61
N ASP A 51 -10.79 7.00 -13.17
CA ASP A 51 -12.00 6.62 -13.93
C ASP A 51 -12.97 7.78 -14.21
N ASP A 52 -12.65 8.99 -13.74
CA ASP A 52 -13.58 10.11 -13.72
C ASP A 52 -12.91 11.40 -14.16
N ASP A 53 -13.54 12.12 -15.09
CA ASP A 53 -13.03 13.36 -15.66
C ASP A 53 -12.74 14.43 -14.60
N ARG A 54 -13.49 14.47 -13.49
CA ARG A 54 -13.26 15.44 -12.40
C ARG A 54 -11.95 15.16 -11.68
N ILE A 55 -11.63 13.88 -11.46
CA ILE A 55 -10.34 13.48 -10.85
C ILE A 55 -9.23 13.69 -11.87
N PHE A 56 -9.45 13.35 -13.13
CA PHE A 56 -8.50 13.57 -14.22
C PHE A 56 -8.02 15.03 -14.30
N GLU A 57 -8.96 15.98 -14.29
CA GLU A 57 -8.63 17.41 -14.30
C GLU A 57 -7.99 17.88 -12.97
N ALA A 58 -8.44 17.36 -11.82
CA ALA A 58 -7.81 17.66 -10.53
C ALA A 58 -6.34 17.22 -10.50
N VAL A 59 -6.02 16.03 -11.01
CA VAL A 59 -4.65 15.49 -11.08
C VAL A 59 -3.74 16.40 -11.91
N LYS A 60 -4.22 16.90 -13.06
CA LYS A 60 -3.45 17.88 -13.86
C LYS A 60 -3.18 19.16 -13.06
N ASN A 61 -4.18 19.65 -12.33
CA ASN A 61 -4.02 20.85 -11.49
C ASN A 61 -3.05 20.62 -10.32
N PHE A 62 -2.92 19.38 -9.84
CA PHE A 62 -1.88 18.97 -8.88
C PHE A 62 -0.50 18.71 -9.55
N GLY A 63 -0.41 18.94 -10.86
CA GLY A 63 0.81 18.81 -11.65
C GLY A 63 1.30 17.38 -11.86
N ALA A 64 0.42 16.37 -11.77
CA ALA A 64 0.75 14.98 -12.05
C ALA A 64 0.13 14.52 -13.38
N THR A 65 0.56 13.34 -13.86
CA THR A 65 0.09 12.78 -15.12
C THR A 65 -1.08 11.83 -14.88
N PRO A 66 -2.33 12.21 -15.23
CA PRO A 66 -3.44 11.29 -15.13
C PRO A 66 -3.43 10.28 -16.28
N VAL A 67 -3.87 9.06 -16.00
CA VAL A 67 -4.11 8.00 -16.99
C VAL A 67 -5.54 7.51 -16.80
N MET A 68 -6.36 7.65 -17.85
CA MET A 68 -7.74 7.18 -17.81
C MET A 68 -7.77 5.65 -17.86
N THR A 69 -8.57 5.05 -16.99
CA THR A 69 -8.71 3.60 -16.83
C THR A 69 -10.19 3.23 -16.79
N ASP A 70 -10.49 1.96 -17.07
CA ASP A 70 -11.86 1.45 -17.06
C ASP A 70 -12.50 1.63 -15.66
N PRO A 71 -13.69 2.25 -15.54
CA PRO A 71 -14.42 2.36 -14.27
C PRO A 71 -14.74 1.00 -13.65
N GLU A 72 -14.84 -0.07 -14.44
CA GLU A 72 -15.15 -1.42 -13.98
C GLU A 72 -13.92 -2.16 -13.41
N CYS A 73 -12.76 -1.50 -13.31
CA CYS A 73 -11.60 -2.06 -12.60
C CYS A 73 -11.99 -2.40 -11.14
N PRO A 74 -11.96 -3.69 -10.73
CA PRO A 74 -12.51 -4.12 -9.44
C PRO A 74 -11.77 -3.55 -8.24
N ASN A 75 -10.45 -3.32 -8.35
CA ASN A 75 -9.63 -2.79 -7.26
C ASN A 75 -8.47 -1.92 -7.77
N GLY A 76 -7.70 -1.38 -6.83
CA GLY A 76 -6.54 -0.53 -7.14
C GLY A 76 -5.45 -1.26 -7.93
N THR A 77 -5.24 -2.55 -7.67
CA THR A 77 -4.18 -3.35 -8.31
C THR A 77 -4.48 -3.59 -9.79
N THR A 78 -5.72 -3.98 -10.13
CA THR A 78 -6.13 -4.13 -11.54
C THR A 78 -6.08 -2.79 -12.28
N ARG A 79 -6.45 -1.71 -11.59
CA ARG A 79 -6.38 -0.35 -12.14
C ARG A 79 -4.95 0.10 -12.42
N CYS A 80 -3.99 -0.25 -11.55
CA CYS A 80 -2.57 0.00 -11.83
C CYS A 80 -2.11 -0.71 -13.10
N LEU A 81 -2.52 -1.96 -13.30
CA LEU A 81 -2.19 -2.68 -14.54
C LEU A 81 -2.84 -2.03 -15.77
N ALA A 82 -4.11 -1.64 -15.69
CA ALA A 82 -4.80 -0.95 -16.77
C ALA A 82 -4.11 0.36 -17.15
N ALA A 83 -3.64 1.12 -16.17
CA ALA A 83 -2.87 2.35 -16.42
C ALA A 83 -1.54 2.05 -17.12
N VAL A 84 -0.81 1.01 -16.69
CA VAL A 84 0.43 0.58 -17.36
C VAL A 84 0.16 0.18 -18.82
N GLN A 85 -0.91 -0.57 -19.08
CA GLN A 85 -1.27 -1.03 -20.42
C GLN A 85 -1.74 0.11 -21.34
N ALA A 86 -2.24 1.21 -20.78
CA ALA A 86 -2.61 2.42 -21.52
C ALA A 86 -1.40 3.28 -21.94
N LEU A 87 -0.22 3.04 -21.36
CA LEU A 87 1.02 3.74 -21.75
C LEU A 87 1.58 3.16 -23.06
N PRO A 88 2.27 4.00 -23.87
CA PRO A 88 3.07 3.52 -24.99
C PRO A 88 4.04 2.41 -24.57
N GLN A 89 4.23 1.41 -25.43
CA GLN A 89 4.99 0.20 -25.09
C GLN A 89 6.42 0.50 -24.61
N ASP A 90 7.08 1.50 -25.20
CA ASP A 90 8.42 1.98 -24.84
C ASP A 90 8.46 2.79 -23.53
N GLN A 91 7.30 3.16 -22.99
CA GLN A 91 7.16 3.90 -21.73
C GLN A 91 6.66 3.03 -20.57
N GLN A 92 6.28 1.78 -20.82
CA GLN A 92 5.78 0.89 -19.77
C GLN A 92 6.89 0.58 -18.75
N PRO A 93 6.63 0.75 -17.44
CA PRO A 93 7.60 0.43 -16.40
C PRO A 93 7.81 -1.07 -16.25
N ASP A 94 9.02 -1.45 -15.86
CA ASP A 94 9.37 -2.81 -15.48
C ASP A 94 9.00 -3.10 -14.02
N LEU A 95 9.11 -2.09 -13.16
CA LEU A 95 8.78 -2.11 -11.73
C LEU A 95 7.64 -1.12 -11.44
N ILE A 96 6.52 -1.66 -10.99
CA ILE A 96 5.30 -0.91 -10.70
C ILE A 96 5.15 -0.79 -9.20
N MET A 97 5.22 0.44 -8.69
CA MET A 97 4.94 0.76 -7.31
C MET A 97 3.46 1.19 -7.18
N ASN A 98 2.63 0.32 -6.62
CA ASN A 98 1.21 0.60 -6.38
C ASN A 98 1.05 1.33 -5.04
N LEU A 99 0.96 2.67 -5.11
CA LEU A 99 0.75 3.56 -3.97
C LEU A 99 -0.72 3.96 -3.89
N GLN A 100 -1.45 3.45 -2.90
CA GLN A 100 -2.88 3.72 -2.80
C GLN A 100 -3.19 5.23 -2.69
N GLY A 101 -4.16 5.71 -3.49
CA GLY A 101 -4.58 7.12 -3.50
C GLY A 101 -5.25 7.61 -2.22
N ASP A 102 -5.39 6.73 -1.23
CA ASP A 102 -6.02 6.98 0.06
C ASP A 102 -5.08 6.84 1.25
N ALA A 103 -3.77 6.76 1.00
CA ALA A 103 -2.74 6.65 2.02
C ALA A 103 -1.93 7.97 2.13
N PRO A 104 -2.56 9.10 2.53
CA PRO A 104 -1.96 10.44 2.51
C PRO A 104 -0.82 10.63 3.51
N LEU A 105 -0.57 9.64 4.37
CA LEU A 105 0.46 9.66 5.41
C LEU A 105 1.46 8.51 5.26
N THR A 106 1.70 8.06 4.02
CA THR A 106 2.78 7.09 3.72
C THR A 106 4.12 7.82 3.62
N PRO A 107 5.10 7.55 4.51
CA PRO A 107 6.39 8.23 4.44
C PRO A 107 7.13 7.92 3.14
N PRO A 108 7.74 8.92 2.46
CA PRO A 108 8.51 8.71 1.24
C PRO A 108 9.64 7.68 1.40
N ASP A 109 10.29 7.67 2.57
CA ASP A 109 11.39 6.75 2.85
C ASP A 109 10.95 5.28 2.95
N VAL A 110 9.70 5.01 3.31
CA VAL A 110 9.12 3.65 3.23
C VAL A 110 8.97 3.21 1.78
N ILE A 111 8.52 4.11 0.90
CA ILE A 111 8.38 3.83 -0.54
C ILE A 111 9.77 3.64 -1.18
N GLU A 112 10.73 4.52 -0.88
CA GLU A 112 12.12 4.42 -1.33
C GLU A 112 12.76 3.11 -0.89
N THR A 113 12.56 2.70 0.36
CA THR A 113 13.11 1.45 0.90
C THR A 113 12.55 0.23 0.14
N LEU A 114 11.24 0.21 -0.15
CA LEU A 114 10.64 -0.88 -0.92
C LEU A 114 11.16 -0.92 -2.36
N ILE A 115 11.22 0.24 -3.03
CA ILE A 115 11.76 0.33 -4.39
C ILE A 115 13.21 -0.14 -4.42
N GLN A 116 14.05 0.33 -3.50
CA GLN A 116 15.46 -0.05 -3.44
C GLN A 116 15.62 -1.56 -3.21
N ALA A 117 14.88 -2.14 -2.27
CA ALA A 117 14.91 -3.59 -2.03
C ALA A 117 14.52 -4.39 -3.29
N MET A 118 13.54 -3.92 -4.05
CA MET A 118 13.18 -4.53 -5.33
C MET A 118 14.29 -4.34 -6.37
N LEU A 119 14.91 -3.18 -6.49
CA LEU A 119 16.01 -2.96 -7.45
C LEU A 119 17.23 -3.84 -7.14
N ASP A 120 17.56 -3.99 -5.85
CA ASP A 120 18.67 -4.82 -5.38
C ASP A 120 18.41 -6.32 -5.57
N ASN A 121 17.13 -6.72 -5.68
CA ASN A 121 16.71 -8.11 -5.86
C ASN A 121 15.86 -8.29 -7.14
N PRO A 122 16.48 -8.31 -8.34
CA PRO A 122 15.78 -8.47 -9.61
C PRO A 122 14.85 -9.70 -9.69
N SER A 123 15.19 -10.78 -8.97
CA SER A 123 14.42 -12.03 -8.93
C SER A 123 13.12 -11.95 -8.13
N TRP A 124 12.91 -10.91 -7.32
CA TRP A 124 11.70 -10.75 -6.53
C TRP A 124 10.54 -10.29 -7.44
N PRO A 125 9.45 -11.06 -7.56
CA PRO A 125 8.34 -10.68 -8.44
C PRO A 125 7.38 -9.69 -7.76
N ILE A 126 7.21 -9.80 -6.44
CA ILE A 126 6.34 -8.95 -5.62
C ILE A 126 7.09 -8.61 -4.33
N GLY A 127 7.01 -7.35 -3.90
CA GLY A 127 7.50 -6.87 -2.61
C GLY A 127 6.44 -6.05 -1.88
N THR A 128 6.44 -6.10 -0.54
CA THR A 128 5.58 -5.28 0.31
C THR A 128 6.28 -4.97 1.64
N PRO A 129 6.05 -3.80 2.28
CA PRO A 129 6.66 -3.49 3.56
C PRO A 129 5.93 -4.13 4.73
N ALA A 130 6.66 -4.35 5.82
CA ALA A 130 6.07 -4.64 7.12
C ALA A 130 6.83 -3.94 8.24
N VAL A 131 6.11 -3.59 9.31
CA VAL A 131 6.69 -2.97 10.51
C VAL A 131 6.73 -3.98 11.61
N GLU A 132 7.90 -4.16 12.22
CA GLU A 132 7.99 -4.94 13.44
C GLU A 132 7.36 -4.17 14.61
N LEU A 133 6.46 -4.83 15.32
CA LEU A 133 5.78 -4.25 16.48
C LEU A 133 6.59 -4.48 17.75
N THR A 134 6.62 -3.46 18.61
CA THR A 134 7.01 -3.66 20.01
C THR A 134 5.98 -4.55 20.72
N PHE A 135 6.33 -5.12 21.88
CA PHE A 135 5.35 -5.85 22.70
C PHE A 135 4.16 -4.98 23.10
N LYS A 136 4.39 -3.68 23.34
CA LYS A 136 3.32 -2.72 23.63
C LYS A 136 2.40 -2.55 22.43
N ASP A 137 2.94 -2.26 21.25
CA ASP A 137 2.12 -2.03 20.05
C ASP A 137 1.37 -3.30 19.62
N ARG A 138 1.97 -4.48 19.84
CA ARG A 138 1.30 -5.76 19.66
C ARG A 138 0.11 -5.92 20.62
N ALA A 139 0.26 -5.58 21.89
CA ALA A 139 -0.83 -5.63 22.86
C ALA A 139 -1.95 -4.64 22.48
N ASP A 140 -1.59 -3.43 22.07
CA ASP A 140 -2.52 -2.41 21.57
C ASP A 140 -3.30 -2.93 20.34
N LEU A 141 -2.63 -3.64 19.40
CA LEU A 141 -3.27 -4.29 18.24
C LEU A 141 -4.21 -5.44 18.64
N ILE A 142 -3.84 -6.26 19.62
CA ILE A 142 -4.72 -7.34 20.12
C ILE A 142 -5.99 -6.73 20.70
N LYS A 143 -5.87 -5.69 21.52
CA LYS A 143 -7.00 -4.98 22.10
C LYS A 143 -7.87 -4.32 21.04
N SER A 144 -7.29 -3.67 20.02
CA SER A 144 -8.07 -3.00 18.97
C SER A 144 -8.92 -3.99 18.16
N LYS A 145 -8.48 -5.25 18.04
CA LYS A 145 -9.24 -6.31 17.36
C LYS A 145 -10.49 -6.77 18.10
N GLU A 146 -10.65 -6.45 19.39
CA GLU A 146 -11.92 -6.67 20.09
C GLU A 146 -13.05 -5.78 19.51
N GLN A 147 -12.69 -4.60 18.99
CA GLN A 147 -13.62 -3.65 18.37
C GLN A 147 -13.60 -3.74 16.85
N THR A 148 -12.44 -3.98 16.25
CA THR A 148 -12.22 -4.02 14.80
C THR A 148 -11.48 -5.30 14.40
N PRO A 149 -12.13 -6.48 14.46
CA PRO A 149 -11.46 -7.79 14.38
C PRO A 149 -10.68 -8.02 13.08
N HIS A 150 -11.02 -7.31 12.01
CA HIS A 150 -10.41 -7.46 10.69
C HIS A 150 -9.47 -6.30 10.30
N SER A 151 -9.16 -5.38 11.22
CA SER A 151 -8.14 -4.33 11.02
C SER A 151 -6.75 -4.82 11.38
N GLY A 152 -5.68 -4.22 10.84
CA GLY A 152 -4.30 -4.54 11.20
C GLY A 152 -3.87 -5.97 10.82
N THR A 153 -3.49 -6.15 9.55
CA THR A 153 -2.99 -7.42 9.02
C THR A 153 -1.58 -7.72 9.55
N CYS A 154 -1.36 -8.94 10.02
CA CYS A 154 -0.05 -9.44 10.40
C CYS A 154 0.54 -10.32 9.28
N VAL A 155 1.87 -10.39 9.23
CA VAL A 155 2.61 -11.24 8.29
C VAL A 155 3.72 -11.99 9.01
N VAL A 156 3.99 -13.21 8.56
CA VAL A 156 5.17 -14.00 8.92
C VAL A 156 5.91 -14.39 7.66
N PHE A 157 7.24 -14.43 7.72
CA PHE A 157 8.12 -14.67 6.57
C PHE A 157 9.35 -15.48 6.99
N ASP A 158 10.03 -16.08 6.01
CA ASP A 158 11.24 -16.89 6.20
C ASP A 158 12.53 -16.03 6.23
N PRO A 159 13.71 -16.62 6.53
CA PRO A 159 14.98 -15.88 6.53
C PRO A 159 15.35 -15.23 5.18
N GLU A 160 14.80 -15.73 4.08
CA GLU A 160 14.95 -15.15 2.73
C GLU A 160 13.91 -14.05 2.44
N HIS A 161 13.22 -13.57 3.47
CA HIS A 161 12.20 -12.53 3.42
C HIS A 161 10.94 -12.92 2.64
N LYS A 162 10.74 -14.17 2.26
CA LYS A 162 9.54 -14.60 1.56
C LYS A 162 8.39 -14.79 2.54
N ALA A 163 7.28 -14.13 2.27
CA ALA A 163 6.04 -14.25 3.03
C ALA A 163 5.56 -15.70 3.06
N LEU A 164 5.37 -16.22 4.27
CA LEU A 164 4.78 -17.54 4.51
C LEU A 164 3.26 -17.42 4.59
N TYR A 165 2.75 -16.41 5.30
CA TYR A 165 1.31 -16.18 5.43
C TYR A 165 0.98 -14.76 5.89
N PHE A 166 -0.15 -14.22 5.42
CA PHE A 166 -0.79 -13.01 5.93
C PHE A 166 -2.08 -13.37 6.64
N SER A 167 -2.39 -12.71 7.75
CA SER A 167 -3.63 -12.96 8.48
C SER A 167 -4.20 -11.71 9.12
N LYS A 168 -5.53 -11.66 9.25
CA LYS A 168 -6.22 -10.75 10.16
C LYS A 168 -6.05 -11.18 11.62
N SER A 169 -5.62 -12.39 11.91
CA SER A 169 -5.22 -12.79 13.26
C SER A 169 -3.83 -12.25 13.61
N VAL A 170 -3.55 -12.04 14.89
CA VAL A 170 -2.20 -11.67 15.35
C VAL A 170 -1.31 -12.91 15.31
N ILE A 171 -0.36 -12.91 14.38
CA ILE A 171 0.62 -13.97 14.17
C ILE A 171 2.04 -13.39 14.27
N PRO A 172 3.03 -14.15 14.77
CA PRO A 172 2.92 -15.53 15.24
C PRO A 172 2.30 -15.65 16.65
N ALA A 173 1.90 -16.88 17.01
CA ALA A 173 1.58 -17.22 18.39
C ALA A 173 2.87 -17.22 19.24
N ILE A 174 3.11 -16.15 19.99
CA ILE A 174 4.28 -16.02 20.86
C ILE A 174 4.01 -16.77 22.17
N ARG A 175 4.80 -17.83 22.44
CA ARG A 175 4.66 -18.63 23.67
C ARG A 175 5.34 -18.04 24.91
N LYS A 176 6.42 -17.27 24.73
CA LYS A 176 7.17 -16.61 25.80
C LYS A 176 7.33 -15.14 25.47
N ILE A 177 6.68 -14.28 26.25
CA ILE A 177 6.79 -12.83 26.15
C ILE A 177 8.01 -12.39 26.99
N GLY A 178 8.87 -11.52 26.44
CA GLY A 178 9.98 -10.92 27.18
C GLY A 178 11.24 -11.78 27.30
N ALA A 179 11.58 -12.56 26.25
CA ALA A 179 12.80 -13.37 26.28
C ALA A 179 14.08 -12.60 25.95
N ASP A 180 14.03 -11.46 25.23
CA ASP A 180 15.11 -10.47 25.10
C ASP A 180 14.57 -9.28 24.27
N GLY A 181 14.69 -8.04 24.76
CA GLY A 181 14.35 -6.80 24.03
C GLY A 181 12.86 -6.40 23.99
N ASP A 182 12.60 -5.21 23.42
CA ASP A 182 11.26 -4.60 23.33
C ASP A 182 10.43 -5.09 22.12
N MET A 183 11.07 -5.74 21.16
CA MET A 183 10.46 -6.16 19.90
C MET A 183 9.76 -7.52 20.02
N SER A 184 8.57 -7.61 19.44
CA SER A 184 7.72 -8.80 19.60
C SER A 184 7.89 -9.85 18.52
N ASN A 185 8.72 -9.62 17.49
CA ASN A 185 8.75 -10.45 16.27
C ASN A 185 7.36 -10.61 15.60
N THR A 186 6.42 -9.70 15.88
CA THR A 186 5.14 -9.60 15.18
C THR A 186 5.25 -8.49 14.16
N PHE A 187 5.02 -8.81 12.90
CA PHE A 187 5.10 -7.83 11.83
C PHE A 187 3.70 -7.43 11.37
N ARG A 188 3.43 -6.13 11.35
CA ARG A 188 2.22 -5.56 10.76
C ARG A 188 2.49 -5.21 9.30
N HIS A 189 1.74 -5.81 8.40
CA HIS A 189 1.80 -5.54 6.97
C HIS A 189 1.32 -4.12 6.65
N VAL A 190 2.02 -3.46 5.72
CA VAL A 190 1.66 -2.15 5.17
C VAL A 190 1.05 -2.36 3.79
N GLY A 191 -0.14 -1.82 3.54
CA GLY A 191 -0.89 -1.95 2.29
C GLY A 191 -0.28 -1.22 1.09
N LEU A 192 0.97 -1.54 0.78
CA LEU A 192 1.82 -0.92 -0.23
C LEU A 192 2.56 -2.05 -0.95
N TYR A 193 2.60 -2.01 -2.28
CA TYR A 193 3.17 -3.11 -3.05
C TYR A 193 4.00 -2.62 -4.23
N ALA A 194 5.09 -3.33 -4.48
CA ALA A 194 5.88 -3.22 -5.69
C ALA A 194 5.77 -4.53 -6.47
N TYR A 195 5.55 -4.44 -7.78
CA TYR A 195 5.40 -5.59 -8.67
C TYR A 195 6.38 -5.48 -9.83
N ARG A 196 6.98 -6.60 -10.22
CA ARG A 196 7.44 -6.75 -11.61
C ARG A 196 6.23 -6.74 -12.53
N ARG A 197 6.35 -6.12 -13.71
CA ARG A 197 5.24 -6.05 -14.67
C ARG A 197 4.63 -7.41 -14.97
N GLU A 198 5.46 -8.41 -15.30
CA GLU A 198 5.00 -9.78 -15.58
C GLU A 198 4.29 -10.43 -14.37
N ALA A 199 4.74 -10.12 -13.16
CA ALA A 199 4.10 -10.61 -11.95
C ALA A 199 2.75 -9.92 -11.71
N LEU A 200 2.63 -8.62 -11.98
CA LEU A 200 1.37 -7.90 -11.90
C LEU A 200 0.35 -8.43 -12.93
N GLU A 201 0.79 -8.63 -14.17
CA GLU A 201 -0.02 -9.22 -15.24
C GLU A 201 -0.52 -10.61 -14.86
N LYS A 202 0.38 -11.49 -14.39
CA LYS A 202 0.01 -12.81 -13.90
C LYS A 202 -0.99 -12.69 -12.74
N TYR A 203 -0.70 -11.88 -11.72
CA TYR A 203 -1.55 -11.72 -10.54
C TYR A 203 -2.99 -11.32 -10.91
N VAL A 204 -3.14 -10.30 -11.76
CA VAL A 204 -4.45 -9.79 -12.20
C VAL A 204 -5.24 -10.84 -12.99
N SER A 205 -4.56 -11.74 -13.71
CA SER A 205 -5.22 -12.82 -14.46
C SER A 205 -5.75 -13.96 -13.57
N LEU A 206 -5.33 -14.03 -12.30
CA LEU A 206 -5.72 -15.11 -11.40
C LEU A 206 -7.15 -14.88 -10.86
N PRO A 207 -7.96 -15.95 -10.75
CA PRO A 207 -9.25 -15.87 -10.07
C PRO A 207 -9.06 -15.60 -8.58
N GLU A 208 -10.10 -15.06 -7.95
CA GLU A 208 -10.14 -14.95 -6.49
C GLU A 208 -9.91 -16.31 -5.82
N SER A 209 -9.11 -16.29 -4.76
CA SER A 209 -8.67 -17.49 -4.07
C SER A 209 -9.46 -17.73 -2.78
N LYS A 210 -9.29 -18.92 -2.18
CA LYS A 210 -10.10 -19.32 -1.01
C LYS A 210 -9.70 -18.50 0.22
N LEU A 211 -8.41 -18.39 0.51
CA LEU A 211 -7.90 -17.69 1.68
C LEU A 211 -8.06 -16.19 1.53
N GLU A 212 -7.91 -15.65 0.32
CA GLU A 212 -8.29 -14.27 0.01
C GLU A 212 -9.72 -13.98 0.44
N ASN A 213 -10.66 -14.87 0.10
CA ASN A 213 -12.06 -14.67 0.42
C ASN A 213 -12.38 -14.79 1.92
N LEU A 214 -11.68 -15.67 2.64
CA LEU A 214 -11.86 -15.89 4.07
C LEU A 214 -11.25 -14.75 4.91
N GLU A 215 -10.03 -14.31 4.58
CA GLU A 215 -9.30 -13.27 5.32
C GLU A 215 -9.62 -11.85 4.80
N LYS A 216 -10.24 -11.75 3.62
CA LYS A 216 -10.39 -10.49 2.86
C LYS A 216 -9.03 -9.80 2.65
N LEU A 217 -8.08 -10.57 2.10
CA LEU A 217 -6.71 -10.18 1.83
C LEU A 217 -6.30 -10.62 0.41
N GLU A 218 -6.30 -9.68 -0.53
CA GLU A 218 -6.08 -9.97 -1.97
C GLU A 218 -4.71 -10.63 -2.23
N GLN A 219 -3.68 -10.28 -1.46
CA GLN A 219 -2.34 -10.83 -1.64
C GLN A 219 -2.23 -12.33 -1.34
N LEU A 220 -3.21 -12.92 -0.65
CA LEU A 220 -3.26 -14.37 -0.47
C LEU A 220 -3.49 -15.10 -1.80
N ARG A 221 -4.09 -14.43 -2.80
CA ARG A 221 -4.22 -14.95 -4.17
C ARG A 221 -2.88 -15.26 -4.81
N ALA A 222 -1.90 -14.37 -4.62
CA ALA A 222 -0.54 -14.59 -5.09
C ALA A 222 0.09 -15.80 -4.39
N LEU A 223 -0.02 -15.88 -3.06
CA LEU A 223 0.55 -17.00 -2.29
C LEU A 223 -0.07 -18.36 -2.66
N GLU A 224 -1.40 -18.44 -2.78
CA GLU A 224 -2.09 -19.68 -3.16
C GLU A 224 -1.73 -20.16 -4.58
N ASN A 225 -1.29 -19.25 -5.45
CA ASN A 225 -0.83 -19.55 -6.81
C ASN A 225 0.71 -19.63 -6.94
N GLY A 226 1.41 -19.79 -5.81
CA GLY A 226 2.86 -20.01 -5.77
C GLY A 226 3.70 -18.80 -6.18
N MET A 227 3.12 -17.59 -6.19
CA MET A 227 3.86 -16.36 -6.47
C MET A 227 4.50 -15.85 -5.17
N PRO A 228 5.84 -15.81 -5.08
CA PRO A 228 6.51 -15.37 -3.86
C PRO A 228 6.31 -13.87 -3.66
N ILE A 229 5.96 -13.48 -2.43
CA ILE A 229 5.90 -12.08 -1.99
C ILE A 229 7.04 -11.88 -1.01
N HIS A 230 7.87 -10.86 -1.21
CA HIS A 230 8.98 -10.57 -0.32
C HIS A 230 8.61 -9.42 0.64
N ILE A 231 8.93 -9.63 1.91
CA ILE A 231 8.66 -8.69 2.99
C ILE A 231 9.89 -7.82 3.22
N VAL A 232 9.69 -6.52 3.12
CA VAL A 232 10.73 -5.51 3.39
C VAL A 232 10.44 -4.89 4.76
N PRO A 233 11.20 -5.23 5.81
CA PRO A 233 11.04 -4.57 7.10
C PRO A 233 11.33 -3.06 6.98
N VAL A 234 10.45 -2.24 7.51
CA VAL A 234 10.58 -0.77 7.51
C VAL A 234 10.36 -0.19 8.90
N ASP A 235 11.05 0.91 9.16
CA ASP A 235 10.86 1.73 10.36
C ASP A 235 10.18 3.04 9.98
N TYR A 236 9.08 3.36 10.67
CA TYR A 236 8.36 4.62 10.50
C TYR A 236 9.02 5.79 11.25
N LYS A 237 10.11 5.56 12.00
CA LYS A 237 10.90 6.57 12.71
C LYS A 237 10.03 7.44 13.61
N GLY A 238 9.11 6.80 14.33
CA GLY A 238 8.15 7.46 15.21
C GLY A 238 6.97 8.14 14.51
N ARG A 239 6.86 8.07 13.18
CA ARG A 239 5.69 8.54 12.43
C ARG A 239 4.54 7.53 12.51
N GLN A 240 3.33 8.02 12.24
CA GLN A 240 2.14 7.20 12.12
C GLN A 240 1.59 7.30 10.70
N HIS A 241 1.02 6.20 10.21
CA HIS A 241 0.35 6.14 8.92
C HIS A 241 -1.10 5.71 9.11
N ILE A 242 -1.92 6.06 8.13
CA ILE A 242 -3.32 5.65 8.05
C ILE A 242 -3.74 5.64 6.57
N GLY A 243 -4.59 4.68 6.21
CA GLY A 243 -5.39 4.73 4.99
C GLY A 243 -6.77 5.29 5.34
N VAL A 244 -7.31 6.19 4.51
CA VAL A 244 -8.53 6.93 4.80
C VAL A 244 -9.71 6.30 4.06
N ASP A 245 -10.52 5.50 4.71
CA ASP A 245 -11.65 4.77 4.10
C ASP A 245 -13.03 5.26 4.52
N SER A 246 -13.11 5.95 5.65
CA SER A 246 -14.32 6.55 6.19
C SER A 246 -14.11 8.01 6.59
N PRO A 247 -15.19 8.76 6.90
CA PRO A 247 -15.06 10.11 7.46
C PRO A 247 -14.24 10.16 8.75
N GLU A 248 -14.36 9.16 9.62
CA GLU A 248 -13.63 9.09 10.89
C GLU A 248 -12.11 8.96 10.68
N ASP A 249 -11.68 8.31 9.59
CA ASP A 249 -10.26 8.21 9.26
C ASP A 249 -9.66 9.58 8.87
N ILE A 250 -10.47 10.52 8.38
CA ILE A 250 -10.02 11.90 8.13
C ILE A 250 -9.66 12.57 9.45
N ASP A 251 -10.51 12.47 10.46
CA ASP A 251 -10.26 13.06 11.78
C ASP A 251 -8.99 12.47 12.42
N ILE A 252 -8.76 11.16 12.24
CA ILE A 252 -7.54 10.49 12.71
C ILE A 252 -6.32 11.01 11.92
N ALA A 253 -6.41 11.12 10.59
CA ALA A 253 -5.33 11.66 9.77
C ALA A 253 -4.98 13.11 10.16
N GLU A 254 -5.99 13.95 10.41
CA GLU A 254 -5.80 15.33 10.88
C GLU A 254 -5.15 15.38 12.27
N ALA A 255 -5.55 14.49 13.18
CA ALA A 255 -4.92 14.38 14.50
C ALA A 255 -3.45 13.94 14.41
N ILE A 256 -3.12 13.03 13.48
CA ILE A 256 -1.73 12.63 13.21
C ILE A 256 -0.94 13.82 12.68
N ILE A 257 -1.44 14.54 11.67
CA ILE A 257 -0.78 15.73 11.11
C ILE A 257 -0.56 16.79 12.19
N LYS A 258 -1.57 17.06 13.04
CA LYS A 258 -1.45 18.03 14.14
C LYS A 258 -0.36 17.63 15.14
N LYS A 259 -0.21 16.34 15.41
CA LYS A 259 0.74 15.83 16.41
C LYS A 259 2.17 15.70 15.87
N PHE A 260 2.32 15.25 14.63
CA PHE A 260 3.61 14.86 14.05
C PHE A 260 4.09 15.80 12.94
N GLY A 261 3.27 16.77 12.54
CA GLY A 261 3.52 17.65 11.40
C GLY A 261 3.13 17.02 10.07
N GLU A 262 3.30 17.80 9.01
CA GLU A 262 3.21 17.31 7.64
C GLU A 262 4.41 16.40 7.31
N LEU A 263 4.22 15.46 6.38
CA LEU A 263 5.32 14.60 5.91
C LEU A 263 6.33 15.34 5.03
N LEU A 264 5.87 16.39 4.33
CA LEU A 264 6.60 17.21 3.38
C LEU A 264 6.51 18.69 3.76
#